data_AF-A0A940J835-F1
#
_entry.id   AF-A0A940J835-F1
#
_cell.length_a   1.000
_cell.length_b   1.000
_cell.length_c   1.000
_cell.angle_alpha   90.00
_cell.angle_beta   90.00
_cell.angle_gamma   90.00
#
_symmetry.space_group_name_H-M   'P 1'
#
loop_
_entity.id
_entity.type
_entity.pdbx_description
1 polymer ?
#
loop_
_entity_poly.entity_id
_entity_poly.type
_entity_poly.pdbx_seq_one_letter_code
_entity_poly.pdbx_strand_id
1 'polypeptide(L)'
;MGEVRPLRGGGSAPLPAGEGVASARAAYRDGRWREARDLLDRVGDLGAADLELRGTIAFLTGDARAYFEDLAAAYRSHDDPAAAARVAAWLGVMHLIRGETGHSAGWMASARRLTEEHGECAASAYLNVTPILADQSPGRDEAIALAVEMNQIARRYGDIDAIALTGQTLGQLLIRTGRAAEGRDLMDEAMVAAASGQLSSPLVEILVYLAVMEACRLLFDVTRAREWTTAIARLEARSPDLVAFAGVLSLCRAQLHHVEGDWDEALDAAARATDAPLRGEALLVRAEVLRKRGDLDAAARLYDDAAARGAEAVTGLTLLHLARGEHDLAAARIQRALAERTDARDRAALLPTAVTVLAGVDLDEAGRLATELAGHAAHLASPLLVARARQAEGEVALARGEAGVAVPALRAAIAELSALGVPDELAACRMLAARAYAATGHDALAALEEDAARALAEDLRMPLPTAAPADPEPDSPLSARELEVLRLVALGATNREIAEQLTLSPRTVDRHVSNILGKVSAPTRAAAAAYAVERGLL
;
A
#
# COMPACT_ATOMS: atom_id res chain seq x y z
N MET A 1 4.03 -64.59 -9.96
CA MET A 1 2.85 -63.96 -10.57
C MET A 1 1.83 -63.76 -9.47
N GLY A 2 1.84 -62.57 -8.86
CA GLY A 2 0.96 -62.22 -7.75
C GLY A 2 0.80 -60.71 -7.76
N GLU A 3 -0.23 -60.24 -8.45
CA GLU A 3 -0.57 -58.82 -8.53
C GLU A 3 -0.95 -58.29 -7.13
N VAL A 4 -0.25 -57.25 -6.70
CA VAL A 4 -0.62 -56.44 -5.56
C VAL A 4 -1.82 -55.58 -5.97
N ARG A 5 -3.00 -55.91 -5.44
CA ARG A 5 -4.20 -55.06 -5.52
C ARG A 5 -4.00 -53.83 -4.62
N PRO A 6 -4.23 -52.60 -5.11
CA PRO A 6 -4.22 -51.43 -4.23
C PRO A 6 -5.45 -51.46 -3.30
N LEU A 7 -5.21 -51.14 -2.03
CA LEU A 7 -6.24 -50.93 -1.02
C LEU A 7 -7.17 -49.80 -1.47
N ARG A 8 -8.44 -50.13 -1.76
CA ARG A 8 -9.50 -49.13 -1.91
C ARG A 8 -9.65 -48.39 -0.58
N GLY A 9 -9.53 -47.06 -0.63
CA GLY A 9 -9.84 -46.19 0.50
C GLY A 9 -11.26 -46.45 1.01
N GLY A 10 -11.39 -46.54 2.33
CA GLY A 10 -12.67 -46.74 2.99
C GLY A 10 -13.61 -45.58 2.69
N GLY A 11 -14.65 -45.84 1.90
CA GLY A 11 -15.78 -44.93 1.74
C GLY A 11 -16.56 -44.87 3.06
N SER A 12 -16.54 -43.72 3.72
CA SER A 12 -17.36 -43.43 4.89
C SER A 12 -18.85 -43.56 4.56
N ALA A 13 -19.64 -44.19 5.43
CA ALA A 13 -21.06 -44.46 5.23
C ALA A 13 -21.90 -43.16 5.08
N PRO A 14 -22.97 -43.17 4.27
CA PRO A 14 -23.89 -42.04 4.10
C PRO A 14 -24.61 -41.71 5.41
N LEU A 15 -24.86 -40.41 5.66
CA LEU A 15 -25.53 -39.92 6.87
C LEU A 15 -27.00 -39.57 6.60
N PRO A 16 -27.90 -39.71 7.59
CA PRO A 16 -29.26 -39.16 7.49
C PRO A 16 -29.21 -37.64 7.30
N ALA A 17 -29.99 -37.10 6.35
CA ALA A 17 -29.91 -35.68 5.97
C ALA A 17 -30.07 -34.71 7.15
N GLY A 18 -31.02 -34.95 8.07
CA GLY A 18 -31.26 -34.06 9.20
C GLY A 18 -30.11 -34.00 10.22
N GLU A 19 -29.51 -35.15 10.56
CA GLU A 19 -28.43 -35.24 11.56
C GLU A 19 -27.08 -34.81 10.97
N GLY A 20 -26.83 -35.14 9.70
CA GLY A 20 -25.64 -34.74 8.97
C GLY A 20 -25.57 -33.22 8.76
N VAL A 21 -26.68 -32.59 8.32
CA VAL A 21 -26.74 -31.13 8.10
C VAL A 21 -26.61 -30.36 9.41
N ALA A 22 -27.30 -30.78 10.48
CA ALA A 22 -27.19 -30.11 11.78
C ALA A 22 -25.75 -30.14 12.32
N SER A 23 -25.10 -31.30 12.20
CA SER A 23 -23.69 -31.47 12.60
C SER A 23 -22.75 -30.62 11.73
N ALA A 24 -22.98 -30.55 10.42
CA ALA A 24 -22.21 -29.71 9.51
C ALA A 24 -22.32 -28.22 9.87
N ARG A 25 -23.53 -27.74 10.17
CA ARG A 25 -23.76 -26.35 10.59
C ARG A 25 -23.10 -26.03 11.94
N ALA A 26 -23.05 -26.99 12.85
CA ALA A 26 -22.30 -26.83 14.11
C ALA A 26 -20.78 -26.74 13.84
N ALA A 27 -20.23 -27.68 13.06
CA ALA A 27 -18.82 -27.65 12.67
C ALA A 27 -18.43 -26.35 11.95
N TYR A 28 -19.30 -25.86 11.05
CA TYR A 28 -19.10 -24.60 10.35
C TYR A 28 -19.01 -23.40 11.31
N ARG A 29 -19.93 -23.29 12.28
CA ARG A 29 -19.92 -22.22 13.30
C ARG A 29 -18.68 -22.27 14.20
N ASP A 30 -18.15 -23.46 14.44
CA ASP A 30 -16.93 -23.66 15.22
C ASP A 30 -15.63 -23.44 14.40
N GLY A 31 -15.73 -23.04 13.13
CA GLY A 31 -14.57 -22.84 12.26
C GLY A 31 -13.95 -24.14 11.69
N ARG A 32 -14.55 -25.30 11.96
CA ARG A 32 -14.12 -26.63 11.47
C ARG A 32 -14.64 -26.89 10.05
N TRP A 33 -14.19 -26.06 9.11
CA TRP A 33 -14.76 -26.00 7.76
C TRP A 33 -14.55 -27.26 6.92
N ARG A 34 -13.38 -27.90 6.98
CA ARG A 34 -13.18 -29.19 6.27
C ARG A 34 -14.12 -30.28 6.80
N GLU A 35 -14.30 -30.36 8.12
CA GLU A 35 -15.24 -31.32 8.71
C GLU A 35 -16.69 -31.03 8.31
N ALA A 36 -17.08 -29.75 8.31
CA ALA A 36 -18.40 -29.34 7.85
C ALA A 36 -18.64 -29.74 6.38
N ARG A 37 -17.62 -29.58 5.51
CA ARG A 37 -17.68 -30.03 4.12
C ARG A 37 -17.83 -31.55 4.01
N ASP A 38 -17.01 -32.31 4.73
CA ASP A 38 -17.05 -33.78 4.74
C ASP A 38 -18.40 -34.31 5.26
N LEU A 39 -19.05 -33.59 6.18
CA LEU A 39 -20.41 -33.90 6.65
C LEU A 39 -21.45 -33.66 5.54
N LEU A 40 -21.38 -32.51 4.85
CA LEU A 40 -22.31 -32.16 3.76
C LEU A 40 -22.15 -33.07 2.55
N ASP A 41 -20.93 -33.47 2.20
CA ASP A 41 -20.64 -34.37 1.07
C ASP A 41 -21.20 -35.79 1.26
N ARG A 42 -21.51 -36.18 2.51
CA ARG A 42 -22.14 -37.47 2.83
C ARG A 42 -23.66 -37.43 2.85
N VAL A 43 -24.25 -36.25 2.70
CA VAL A 43 -25.70 -36.08 2.60
C VAL A 43 -26.10 -36.22 1.13
N GLY A 44 -26.95 -37.20 0.83
CA GLY A 44 -27.28 -37.55 -0.56
C GLY A 44 -28.14 -36.53 -1.30
N ASP A 45 -28.97 -35.77 -0.60
CA ASP A 45 -29.82 -34.72 -1.17
C ASP A 45 -29.77 -33.48 -0.27
N LEU A 46 -29.17 -32.41 -0.77
CA LEU A 46 -28.99 -31.15 -0.05
C LEU A 46 -30.04 -30.16 -0.52
N GLY A 47 -30.74 -29.53 0.42
CA GLY A 47 -31.60 -28.39 0.11
C GLY A 47 -30.77 -27.17 -0.34
N ALA A 48 -31.45 -26.19 -0.95
CA ALA A 48 -30.80 -25.00 -1.51
C ALA A 48 -29.89 -24.26 -0.50
N ALA A 49 -30.35 -24.08 0.75
CA ALA A 49 -29.55 -23.44 1.80
C ALA A 49 -28.29 -24.24 2.20
N ASP A 50 -28.34 -25.58 2.12
CA ASP A 50 -27.18 -26.41 2.44
C ASP A 50 -26.20 -26.50 1.27
N LEU A 51 -26.69 -26.41 0.04
CA LEU A 51 -25.85 -26.20 -1.15
C LEU A 51 -25.10 -24.86 -1.06
N GLU A 52 -25.77 -23.77 -0.66
CA GLU A 52 -25.11 -22.48 -0.42
C GLU A 52 -24.00 -22.58 0.63
N LEU A 53 -24.28 -23.26 1.76
CA LEU A 53 -23.31 -23.47 2.82
C LEU A 53 -22.11 -24.28 2.33
N ARG A 54 -22.35 -25.41 1.64
CA ARG A 54 -21.28 -26.25 1.10
C ARG A 54 -20.43 -25.49 0.08
N GLY A 55 -21.08 -24.77 -0.83
CA GLY A 55 -20.41 -23.93 -1.81
C GLY A 55 -19.54 -22.88 -1.13
N THR A 56 -20.07 -22.16 -0.14
CA THR A 56 -19.32 -21.15 0.63
C THR A 56 -18.09 -21.74 1.31
N ILE A 57 -18.24 -22.89 1.98
CA ILE A 57 -17.10 -23.61 2.58
C ILE A 57 -16.08 -24.01 1.50
N ALA A 58 -16.55 -24.50 0.35
CA ALA A 58 -15.68 -24.88 -0.75
C ALA A 58 -14.87 -23.68 -1.25
N PHE A 59 -15.49 -22.51 -1.41
CA PHE A 59 -14.78 -21.28 -1.76
C PHE A 59 -13.72 -20.92 -0.72
N LEU A 60 -14.12 -20.83 0.56
CA LEU A 60 -13.23 -20.46 1.66
C LEU A 60 -12.02 -21.39 1.79
N THR A 61 -12.19 -22.67 1.47
CA THR A 61 -11.14 -23.71 1.51
C THR A 61 -10.39 -23.89 0.19
N GLY A 62 -10.63 -23.04 -0.82
CA GLY A 62 -9.84 -22.95 -2.05
C GLY A 62 -10.40 -23.68 -3.28
N ASP A 63 -11.62 -24.22 -3.21
CA ASP A 63 -12.31 -24.88 -4.33
C ASP A 63 -13.38 -23.96 -4.93
N ALA A 64 -12.92 -22.95 -5.66
CA ALA A 64 -13.81 -21.99 -6.33
C ALA A 64 -14.74 -22.65 -7.36
N ARG A 65 -14.34 -23.75 -7.99
CA ARG A 65 -15.18 -24.47 -8.96
C ARG A 65 -16.41 -25.06 -8.27
N ALA A 66 -16.21 -25.77 -7.16
CA ALA A 66 -17.33 -26.34 -6.40
C ALA A 66 -18.27 -25.25 -5.85
N TYR A 67 -17.74 -24.08 -5.47
CA TYR A 67 -18.57 -22.93 -5.08
C TYR A 67 -19.57 -22.53 -6.17
N PHE A 68 -19.10 -22.31 -7.41
CA PHE A 68 -19.98 -21.88 -8.50
C PHE A 68 -20.97 -22.98 -8.90
N GLU A 69 -20.56 -24.26 -8.87
CA GLU A 69 -21.44 -25.40 -9.13
C GLU A 69 -22.58 -25.50 -8.10
N ASP A 70 -22.23 -25.42 -6.82
CA ASP A 70 -23.20 -25.52 -5.72
C ASP A 70 -24.15 -24.33 -5.66
N LEU A 71 -23.66 -23.10 -5.82
CA LEU A 71 -24.54 -21.93 -5.84
C LEU A 71 -25.44 -21.90 -7.07
N ALA A 72 -24.96 -22.34 -8.24
CA ALA A 72 -25.82 -22.46 -9.42
C ALA A 72 -26.90 -23.55 -9.22
N ALA A 73 -26.59 -24.62 -8.50
CA ALA A 73 -27.58 -25.61 -8.09
C ALA A 73 -28.58 -25.02 -7.08
N ALA A 74 -28.10 -24.35 -6.03
CA ALA A 74 -28.93 -23.67 -5.04
C ALA A 74 -29.89 -22.66 -5.68
N TYR A 75 -29.42 -21.87 -6.64
CA TYR A 75 -30.25 -20.95 -7.42
C TYR A 75 -31.44 -21.65 -8.10
N ARG A 76 -31.23 -22.84 -8.67
CA ARG A 76 -32.28 -23.62 -9.34
C ARG A 76 -33.20 -24.35 -8.36
N SER A 77 -32.73 -24.62 -7.15
CA SER A 77 -33.42 -25.40 -6.12
C SER A 77 -34.16 -24.55 -5.10
N HIS A 78 -34.00 -23.22 -5.11
CA HIS A 78 -34.74 -22.32 -4.23
C HIS A 78 -36.19 -22.18 -4.67
N ASP A 79 -37.12 -22.45 -3.75
CA ASP A 79 -38.54 -22.16 -3.93
C ASP A 79 -38.87 -20.69 -3.67
N ASP A 80 -38.02 -19.98 -2.92
CA ASP A 80 -38.16 -18.54 -2.63
C ASP A 80 -37.44 -17.70 -3.69
N PRO A 81 -38.17 -16.90 -4.51
CA PRO A 81 -37.57 -16.01 -5.50
C PRO A 81 -36.58 -15.00 -4.91
N ALA A 82 -36.80 -14.54 -3.67
CA ALA A 82 -35.89 -13.60 -3.03
C ALA A 82 -34.55 -14.27 -2.67
N ALA A 83 -34.59 -15.50 -2.16
CA ALA A 83 -33.40 -16.30 -1.92
C ALA A 83 -32.66 -16.65 -3.22
N ALA A 84 -33.39 -17.04 -4.28
CA ALA A 84 -32.80 -17.28 -5.60
C ALA A 84 -32.13 -16.01 -6.16
N ALA A 85 -32.78 -14.84 -6.04
CA ALA A 85 -32.21 -13.56 -6.46
C ALA A 85 -30.92 -13.23 -5.69
N ARG A 86 -30.88 -13.49 -4.37
CA ARG A 86 -29.69 -13.29 -3.53
C ARG A 86 -28.53 -14.19 -3.97
N VAL A 87 -28.79 -15.46 -4.26
CA VAL A 87 -27.77 -16.40 -4.76
C VAL A 87 -27.24 -15.94 -6.13
N ALA A 88 -28.12 -15.52 -7.04
CA ALA A 88 -27.73 -14.97 -8.34
C ALA A 88 -26.88 -13.70 -8.19
N ALA A 89 -27.22 -12.81 -7.26
CA ALA A 89 -26.43 -11.62 -6.99
C ALA A 89 -25.03 -11.98 -6.44
N TRP A 90 -24.92 -12.91 -5.50
CA TRP A 90 -23.62 -13.37 -4.99
C TRP A 90 -22.75 -14.05 -6.05
N LEU A 91 -23.34 -14.88 -6.92
CA LEU A 91 -22.65 -15.43 -8.08
C LEU A 91 -22.07 -14.31 -8.95
N GLY A 92 -22.86 -13.27 -9.23
CA GLY A 92 -22.39 -12.13 -10.03
C GLY A 92 -21.22 -11.39 -9.39
N VAL A 93 -21.31 -11.06 -8.09
CA VAL A 93 -20.22 -10.40 -7.34
C VAL A 93 -18.93 -11.23 -7.38
N MET A 94 -19.02 -12.53 -7.11
CA MET A 94 -17.84 -13.39 -7.06
C MET A 94 -17.19 -13.62 -8.42
N HIS A 95 -17.98 -13.68 -9.50
CA HIS A 95 -17.44 -13.68 -10.86
C HIS A 95 -16.72 -12.36 -11.19
N LEU A 96 -17.26 -11.21 -10.75
CA LEU A 96 -16.59 -9.92 -10.96
C LEU A 96 -15.23 -9.85 -10.24
N ILE A 97 -15.16 -10.31 -8.99
CA ILE A 97 -13.90 -10.35 -8.21
C ILE A 97 -12.82 -11.18 -8.93
N ARG A 98 -13.22 -12.17 -9.72
CA ARG A 98 -12.34 -13.01 -10.55
C ARG A 98 -12.03 -12.42 -11.93
N GLY A 99 -12.59 -11.26 -12.27
CA GLY A 99 -12.45 -10.61 -13.58
C GLY A 99 -13.35 -11.20 -14.68
N GLU A 100 -14.29 -12.08 -14.33
CA GLU A 100 -15.16 -12.80 -15.28
C GLU A 100 -16.42 -11.96 -15.58
N THR A 101 -16.23 -10.82 -16.26
CA THR A 101 -17.27 -9.78 -16.45
C THR A 101 -18.54 -10.28 -17.15
N GLY A 102 -18.41 -11.19 -18.13
CA GLY A 102 -19.56 -11.77 -18.84
C GLY A 102 -20.43 -12.66 -17.96
N HIS A 103 -19.80 -13.50 -17.12
CA HIS A 103 -20.53 -14.32 -16.13
C HIS A 103 -21.18 -13.44 -15.07
N SER A 104 -20.46 -12.42 -14.58
CA SER A 104 -20.99 -11.43 -13.66
C SER A 104 -22.27 -10.77 -14.19
N ALA A 105 -22.23 -10.25 -15.41
CA ALA A 105 -23.37 -9.59 -16.03
C ALA A 105 -24.59 -10.51 -16.19
N GLY A 106 -24.39 -11.77 -16.59
CA GLY A 106 -25.47 -12.74 -16.77
C GLY A 106 -26.20 -13.10 -15.47
N TRP A 107 -25.44 -13.29 -14.38
CA TRP A 107 -26.01 -13.56 -13.06
C TRP A 107 -26.72 -12.34 -12.47
N MET A 108 -26.13 -11.15 -12.62
CA MET A 108 -26.76 -9.88 -12.22
C MET A 108 -28.08 -9.61 -12.95
N ALA A 109 -28.14 -9.89 -14.25
CA ALA A 109 -29.38 -9.79 -15.01
C ALA A 109 -30.45 -10.78 -14.50
N SER A 110 -30.04 -11.95 -14.02
CA SER A 110 -30.95 -12.95 -13.47
C SER A 110 -31.50 -12.54 -12.10
N ALA A 111 -30.64 -12.01 -11.22
CA ALA A 111 -31.07 -11.41 -9.96
C ALA A 111 -32.06 -10.25 -10.19
N ARG A 112 -31.75 -9.36 -11.14
CA ARG A 112 -32.60 -8.21 -11.47
C ARG A 112 -33.99 -8.63 -11.94
N ARG A 113 -34.08 -9.58 -12.89
CA ARG A 113 -35.37 -10.10 -13.35
C ARG A 113 -36.22 -10.64 -12.20
N LEU A 114 -35.64 -11.43 -11.31
CA LEU A 114 -36.37 -11.99 -10.17
C LEU A 114 -36.93 -10.90 -9.24
N THR A 115 -36.13 -9.87 -8.96
CA THR A 115 -36.58 -8.72 -8.13
C THR A 115 -37.61 -7.82 -8.83
N GLU A 116 -37.56 -7.72 -10.17
CA GLU A 116 -38.56 -6.97 -10.94
C GLU A 116 -39.90 -7.71 -10.99
N GLU A 117 -39.86 -9.04 -11.13
CA GLU A 117 -41.06 -9.89 -11.21
C GLU A 117 -41.76 -10.07 -9.86
N HIS A 118 -41.01 -10.21 -8.76
CA HIS A 118 -41.54 -10.57 -7.45
C HIS A 118 -41.53 -9.40 -6.44
N GLY A 119 -41.03 -8.23 -6.86
CA GLY A 119 -40.91 -7.05 -6.04
C GLY A 119 -39.55 -6.92 -5.34
N GLU A 120 -39.31 -5.73 -4.81
CA GLU A 120 -38.10 -5.40 -4.05
C GLU A 120 -37.93 -6.36 -2.85
N CYS A 121 -36.69 -6.80 -2.61
CA CYS A 121 -36.32 -7.65 -1.48
C CYS A 121 -34.87 -7.37 -1.05
N ALA A 122 -34.35 -8.10 -0.06
CA ALA A 122 -32.97 -7.96 0.38
C ALA A 122 -31.95 -8.11 -0.77
N ALA A 123 -32.22 -8.98 -1.75
CA ALA A 123 -31.36 -9.17 -2.92
C ALA A 123 -31.23 -7.91 -3.79
N SER A 124 -32.22 -7.02 -3.78
CA SER A 124 -32.21 -5.76 -4.53
C SER A 124 -31.05 -4.85 -4.12
N ALA A 125 -30.55 -4.96 -2.88
CA ALA A 125 -29.40 -4.20 -2.38
C ALA A 125 -28.09 -4.54 -3.11
N TYR A 126 -28.00 -5.71 -3.75
CA TYR A 126 -26.76 -6.18 -4.38
C TYR A 126 -26.67 -5.84 -5.87
N LEU A 127 -27.78 -5.46 -6.52
CA LEU A 127 -27.89 -5.35 -7.99
C LEU A 127 -26.94 -4.33 -8.63
N ASN A 128 -26.55 -3.32 -7.87
CA ASN A 128 -25.69 -2.23 -8.34
C ASN A 128 -24.27 -2.29 -7.74
N VAL A 129 -23.93 -3.34 -6.95
CA VAL A 129 -22.54 -3.56 -6.49
C VAL A 129 -21.60 -3.72 -7.68
N THR A 130 -21.95 -4.56 -8.66
CA THR A 130 -21.06 -4.86 -9.79
C THR A 130 -20.80 -3.68 -10.73
N PRO A 131 -21.78 -2.89 -11.20
CA PRO A 131 -21.48 -1.72 -12.03
C PRO A 131 -20.64 -0.67 -11.28
N ILE A 132 -20.82 -0.51 -9.96
CA ILE A 132 -19.99 0.38 -9.14
C ILE A 132 -18.56 -0.15 -9.07
N LEU A 133 -18.36 -1.42 -8.74
CA LEU A 133 -17.03 -2.03 -8.61
C LEU A 133 -16.28 -2.10 -9.95
N ALA A 134 -17.00 -2.22 -11.07
CA ALA A 134 -16.43 -2.25 -12.41
C ALA A 134 -16.18 -0.85 -13.02
N ASP A 135 -16.43 0.23 -12.27
CA ASP A 135 -16.36 1.63 -12.73
C ASP A 135 -17.20 1.88 -14.00
N GLN A 136 -18.39 1.24 -14.06
CA GLN A 136 -19.32 1.33 -15.20
C GLN A 136 -20.44 2.34 -14.95
N SER A 137 -20.40 3.08 -13.84
CA SER A 137 -21.39 4.11 -13.53
C SER A 137 -21.25 5.33 -14.46
N PRO A 138 -22.35 5.97 -14.89
CA PRO A 138 -22.29 7.11 -15.82
C PRO A 138 -21.61 8.36 -15.25
N GLY A 139 -21.41 8.41 -13.92
CA GLY A 139 -20.67 9.43 -13.22
C GLY A 139 -20.56 9.16 -11.72
N ARG A 140 -19.70 9.93 -11.04
CA ARG A 140 -19.41 9.79 -9.60
C ARG A 140 -20.65 10.01 -8.72
N ASP A 141 -21.43 11.04 -9.01
CA ASP A 141 -22.64 11.37 -8.23
C ASP A 141 -23.72 10.30 -8.36
N GLU A 142 -23.86 9.73 -9.55
CA GLU A 142 -24.79 8.62 -9.80
C GLU A 142 -24.33 7.34 -9.09
N ALA A 143 -23.03 7.03 -9.11
CA ALA A 143 -22.48 5.90 -8.34
C ALA A 143 -22.77 6.03 -6.84
N ILE A 144 -22.61 7.24 -6.28
CA ILE A 144 -22.93 7.53 -4.86
C ILE A 144 -24.43 7.37 -4.62
N ALA A 145 -25.29 7.92 -5.48
CA ALA A 145 -26.73 7.80 -5.33
C ALA A 145 -27.19 6.34 -5.34
N LEU A 146 -26.66 5.53 -6.26
CA LEU A 146 -26.92 4.09 -6.33
C LEU A 146 -26.43 3.37 -5.06
N ALA A 147 -25.22 3.68 -4.58
CA ALA A 147 -24.68 3.08 -3.36
C ALA A 147 -25.51 3.44 -2.10
N VAL A 148 -26.02 4.68 -2.02
CA VAL A 148 -26.95 5.12 -0.97
C VAL A 148 -28.26 4.32 -1.04
N GLU A 149 -28.84 4.20 -2.23
CA GLU A 149 -30.07 3.43 -2.44
C GLU A 149 -29.89 1.96 -2.03
N MET A 150 -28.80 1.32 -2.47
CA MET A 150 -28.44 -0.04 -2.08
C MET A 150 -28.37 -0.22 -0.57
N ASN A 151 -27.70 0.69 0.15
CA ASN A 151 -27.58 0.62 1.60
C ASN A 151 -28.93 0.86 2.31
N GLN A 152 -29.77 1.76 1.78
CA GLN A 152 -31.12 1.98 2.31
C GLN A 152 -32.01 0.74 2.13
N ILE A 153 -31.95 0.07 0.98
CA ILE A 153 -32.65 -1.19 0.75
C ILE A 153 -32.15 -2.24 1.75
N ALA A 154 -30.83 -2.42 1.89
CA ALA A 154 -30.25 -3.37 2.84
C ALA A 154 -30.77 -3.14 4.27
N ARG A 155 -30.79 -1.88 4.73
CA ARG A 155 -31.29 -1.50 6.06
C ARG A 155 -32.80 -1.74 6.21
N ARG A 156 -33.60 -1.48 5.16
CA ARG A 156 -35.06 -1.68 5.17
C ARG A 156 -35.43 -3.15 5.41
N TYR A 157 -34.68 -4.08 4.82
CA TYR A 157 -34.90 -5.53 4.99
C TYR A 157 -34.11 -6.14 6.16
N GLY A 158 -33.25 -5.37 6.82
CA GLY A 158 -32.48 -5.83 7.99
C GLY A 158 -31.44 -6.91 7.66
N ASP A 159 -30.99 -7.00 6.41
CA ASP A 159 -29.93 -7.95 6.01
C ASP A 159 -28.56 -7.37 6.40
N ILE A 160 -27.99 -7.87 7.51
CA ILE A 160 -26.75 -7.37 8.10
C ILE A 160 -25.55 -7.51 7.16
N ASP A 161 -25.49 -8.58 6.37
CA ASP A 161 -24.42 -8.83 5.41
C ASP A 161 -24.52 -7.82 4.26
N ALA A 162 -25.75 -7.56 3.78
CA ALA A 162 -26.00 -6.54 2.77
C ALA A 162 -25.66 -5.14 3.30
N ILE A 163 -26.02 -4.82 4.56
CA ILE A 163 -25.74 -3.51 5.17
C ILE A 163 -24.22 -3.28 5.22
N ALA A 164 -23.44 -4.26 5.67
CA ALA A 164 -22.00 -4.15 5.75
C ALA A 164 -21.36 -4.02 4.35
N LEU A 165 -21.76 -4.85 3.39
CA LEU A 165 -21.18 -4.85 2.04
C LEU A 165 -21.51 -3.58 1.26
N THR A 166 -22.76 -3.12 1.31
CA THR A 166 -23.18 -1.88 0.64
C THR A 166 -22.64 -0.64 1.35
N GLY A 167 -22.55 -0.67 2.68
CA GLY A 167 -21.98 0.38 3.51
C GLY A 167 -20.50 0.61 3.19
N GLN A 168 -19.69 -0.46 3.13
CA GLN A 168 -18.30 -0.33 2.70
C GLN A 168 -18.18 0.16 1.25
N THR A 169 -19.06 -0.30 0.34
CA THR A 169 -19.03 0.16 -1.07
C THR A 169 -19.29 1.68 -1.16
N LEU A 170 -20.29 2.18 -0.44
CA LEU A 170 -20.57 3.61 -0.33
C LEU A 170 -19.40 4.36 0.31
N GLY A 171 -18.85 3.83 1.41
CA GLY A 171 -17.71 4.44 2.09
C GLY A 171 -16.50 4.61 1.17
N GLN A 172 -16.24 3.63 0.30
CA GLN A 172 -15.12 3.69 -0.64
C GLN A 172 -15.33 4.76 -1.71
N LEU A 173 -16.56 4.91 -2.22
CA LEU A 173 -16.92 5.99 -3.14
C LEU A 173 -16.75 7.36 -2.46
N LEU A 174 -17.27 7.53 -1.25
CA LEU A 174 -17.16 8.78 -0.50
C LEU A 174 -15.71 9.19 -0.27
N ILE A 175 -14.85 8.25 0.12
CA ILE A 175 -13.40 8.48 0.26
C ILE A 175 -12.78 8.95 -1.06
N ARG A 176 -13.07 8.25 -2.17
CA ARG A 176 -12.56 8.61 -3.50
C ARG A 176 -13.06 9.96 -4.00
N THR A 177 -14.20 10.45 -3.50
CA THR A 177 -14.76 11.76 -3.85
C THR A 177 -14.44 12.87 -2.83
N GLY A 178 -13.52 12.64 -1.88
CA GLY A 178 -13.07 13.65 -0.92
C GLY A 178 -13.95 13.81 0.34
N ARG A 179 -14.95 12.94 0.54
CA ARG A 179 -15.80 12.86 1.75
C ARG A 179 -15.25 11.82 2.72
N ALA A 180 -13.97 11.95 3.06
CA ALA A 180 -13.21 10.94 3.79
C ALA A 180 -13.71 10.66 5.21
N ALA A 181 -14.29 11.64 5.91
CA ALA A 181 -14.87 11.43 7.25
C ALA A 181 -16.10 10.52 7.17
N GLU A 182 -17.09 10.88 6.36
CA GLU A 182 -18.32 10.10 6.19
C GLU A 182 -18.04 8.69 5.65
N GLY A 183 -17.08 8.57 4.73
CA GLY A 183 -16.67 7.26 4.23
C GLY A 183 -16.01 6.38 5.28
N ARG A 184 -15.24 6.96 6.21
CA ARG A 184 -14.64 6.22 7.34
C ARG A 184 -15.71 5.72 8.32
N ASP A 185 -16.71 6.53 8.64
CA ASP A 185 -17.77 6.14 9.57
C ASP A 185 -18.51 4.88 9.10
N LEU A 186 -18.82 4.80 7.80
CA LEU A 186 -19.45 3.62 7.19
C LEU A 186 -18.53 2.38 7.19
N MET A 187 -17.23 2.58 6.98
CA MET A 187 -16.24 1.50 7.03
C MET A 187 -16.09 0.95 8.45
N ASP A 188 -16.06 1.83 9.45
CA ASP A 188 -15.97 1.46 10.85
C ASP A 188 -17.24 0.73 11.32
N GLU A 189 -18.43 1.16 10.89
CA GLU A 189 -19.69 0.42 11.15
C GLU A 189 -19.62 -1.02 10.60
N ALA A 190 -19.16 -1.18 9.35
CA ALA A 190 -19.01 -2.50 8.74
C ALA A 190 -17.96 -3.37 9.45
N MET A 191 -16.82 -2.78 9.84
CA MET A 191 -15.79 -3.49 10.60
C MET A 191 -16.23 -3.90 11.99
N VAL A 192 -17.01 -3.08 12.69
CA VAL A 192 -17.56 -3.44 14.01
C VAL A 192 -18.51 -4.64 13.87
N ALA A 193 -19.35 -4.66 12.84
CA ALA A 193 -20.22 -5.82 12.58
C ALA A 193 -19.39 -7.09 12.31
N ALA A 194 -18.32 -6.99 11.50
CA ALA A 194 -17.42 -8.10 11.25
C ALA A 194 -16.67 -8.57 12.52
N ALA A 195 -16.01 -7.65 13.23
CA ALA A 195 -15.18 -7.95 14.39
C ALA A 195 -15.97 -8.47 15.61
N SER A 196 -17.25 -8.10 15.71
CA SER A 196 -18.16 -8.58 16.77
C SER A 196 -18.86 -9.90 16.43
N GLY A 197 -18.62 -10.47 15.24
CA GLY A 197 -19.25 -11.72 14.80
C GLY A 197 -20.76 -11.59 14.55
N GLN A 198 -21.22 -10.39 14.16
CA GLN A 198 -22.62 -10.14 13.79
C GLN A 198 -22.94 -10.55 12.36
N LEU A 199 -21.92 -10.65 11.50
CA LEU A 199 -22.09 -11.07 10.10
C LEU A 199 -22.41 -12.56 10.03
N SER A 200 -23.23 -12.93 9.06
CA SER A 200 -23.72 -14.31 8.90
C SER A 200 -22.75 -15.18 8.07
N SER A 201 -21.85 -14.54 7.32
CA SER A 201 -20.91 -15.21 6.41
C SER A 201 -19.47 -14.73 6.61
N PRO A 202 -18.50 -15.63 6.89
CA PRO A 202 -17.07 -15.32 6.92
C PRO A 202 -16.56 -14.76 5.58
N LEU A 203 -17.21 -15.08 4.46
CA LEU A 203 -16.87 -14.48 3.16
C LEU A 203 -17.12 -12.97 3.19
N VAL A 204 -18.21 -12.51 3.78
CA VAL A 204 -18.53 -11.08 3.92
C VAL A 204 -17.56 -10.42 4.90
N GLU A 205 -17.23 -11.08 6.02
CA GLU A 205 -16.20 -10.59 6.96
C GLU A 205 -14.87 -10.32 6.24
N ILE A 206 -14.42 -11.24 5.40
CA ILE A 206 -13.16 -11.09 4.63
C ILE A 206 -13.28 -9.93 3.63
N LEU A 207 -14.38 -9.84 2.87
CA LEU A 207 -14.56 -8.77 1.88
C LEU A 207 -14.61 -7.38 2.54
N VAL A 208 -15.28 -7.24 3.68
CA VAL A 208 -15.31 -6.01 4.48
C VAL A 208 -13.90 -5.66 4.96
N TYR A 209 -13.17 -6.62 5.53
CA TYR A 209 -11.79 -6.40 5.98
C TYR A 209 -10.89 -5.91 4.84
N LEU A 210 -10.92 -6.58 3.69
CA LEU A 210 -10.13 -6.19 2.52
C LEU A 210 -10.44 -4.77 2.05
N ALA A 211 -11.73 -4.40 1.99
CA ALA A 211 -12.14 -3.06 1.59
C ALA A 211 -11.67 -1.99 2.58
N VAL A 212 -11.74 -2.27 3.89
CA VAL A 212 -11.33 -1.33 4.94
C VAL A 212 -9.82 -1.18 4.99
N MET A 213 -9.05 -2.26 4.81
CA MET A 213 -7.59 -2.17 4.74
C MET A 213 -7.15 -1.33 3.54
N GLU A 214 -7.80 -1.49 2.40
CA GLU A 214 -7.55 -0.63 1.23
C GLU A 214 -7.91 0.84 1.53
N ALA A 215 -9.03 1.11 2.20
CA ALA A 215 -9.39 2.46 2.62
C ALA A 215 -8.35 3.07 3.58
N CYS A 216 -7.85 2.30 4.56
CA CYS A 216 -6.81 2.74 5.48
C CYS A 216 -5.53 3.09 4.72
N ARG A 217 -5.14 2.28 3.72
CA ARG A 217 -3.98 2.55 2.87
C ARG A 217 -4.15 3.85 2.09
N LEU A 218 -5.30 4.06 1.46
CA LEU A 218 -5.59 5.28 0.68
C LEU A 218 -5.64 6.55 1.55
N LEU A 219 -6.00 6.42 2.82
CA LEU A 219 -6.07 7.51 3.79
C LEU A 219 -4.81 7.66 4.67
N PHE A 220 -3.81 6.79 4.47
CA PHE A 220 -2.61 6.74 5.30
C PHE A 220 -2.92 6.54 6.80
N ASP A 221 -3.97 5.78 7.12
CA ASP A 221 -4.45 5.55 8.49
C ASP A 221 -3.86 4.27 9.08
N VAL A 222 -2.66 4.41 9.66
CA VAL A 222 -1.90 3.29 10.25
C VAL A 222 -2.58 2.78 11.53
N THR A 223 -3.15 3.67 12.34
CA THR A 223 -3.79 3.32 13.61
C THR A 223 -4.97 2.41 13.37
N ARG A 224 -5.86 2.78 12.44
CA ARG A 224 -7.02 1.97 12.10
C ARG A 224 -6.62 0.65 11.43
N ALA A 225 -5.62 0.68 10.54
CA ALA A 225 -5.08 -0.53 9.91
C ALA A 225 -4.59 -1.56 10.96
N ARG A 226 -3.91 -1.10 12.01
CA ARG A 226 -3.44 -1.93 13.13
C ARG A 226 -4.58 -2.54 13.92
N GLU A 227 -5.56 -1.73 14.29
CA GLU A 227 -6.74 -2.18 15.04
C GLU A 227 -7.47 -3.29 14.29
N TRP A 228 -7.77 -3.07 13.01
CA TRP A 228 -8.53 -4.03 12.20
C TRP A 228 -7.73 -5.28 11.82
N THR A 229 -6.41 -5.18 11.71
CA THR A 229 -5.56 -6.37 11.48
C THR A 229 -5.59 -7.33 12.67
N THR A 230 -5.78 -6.83 13.90
CA THR A 230 -6.01 -7.70 15.06
C THR A 230 -7.33 -8.46 14.95
N ALA A 231 -8.35 -7.88 14.34
CA ALA A 231 -9.65 -8.53 14.15
C ALA A 231 -9.57 -9.69 13.15
N ILE A 232 -8.88 -9.52 12.01
CA ILE A 232 -8.74 -10.61 11.02
C ILE A 232 -7.89 -11.77 11.55
N ALA A 233 -6.88 -11.49 12.37
CA ALA A 233 -6.04 -12.54 12.97
C ALA A 233 -6.88 -13.49 13.83
N ARG A 234 -7.96 -13.01 14.46
CA ARG A 234 -8.91 -13.87 15.20
C ARG A 234 -9.73 -14.76 14.27
N LEU A 235 -10.10 -14.28 13.08
CA LEU A 235 -10.79 -15.08 12.07
C LEU A 235 -9.89 -16.22 11.54
N GLU A 236 -8.64 -15.90 11.23
CA GLU A 236 -7.66 -16.90 10.80
C GLU A 236 -7.37 -17.93 11.90
N ALA A 237 -7.24 -17.49 13.15
CA ALA A 237 -6.99 -18.39 14.29
C ALA A 237 -8.13 -19.38 14.54
N ARG A 238 -9.39 -18.98 14.30
CA ARG A 238 -10.54 -19.90 14.39
C ARG A 238 -10.74 -20.75 13.13
N SER A 239 -10.10 -20.40 12.01
CA SER A 239 -10.34 -21.00 10.69
C SER A 239 -9.02 -21.40 10.02
N PRO A 240 -8.31 -22.44 10.53
CA PRO A 240 -7.01 -22.85 9.99
C PRO A 240 -7.08 -23.37 8.55
N ASP A 241 -8.28 -23.66 8.06
CA ASP A 241 -8.54 -24.16 6.70
C ASP A 241 -8.76 -23.04 5.67
N LEU A 242 -8.70 -21.76 6.07
CA LEU A 242 -8.89 -20.61 5.18
C LEU A 242 -7.79 -20.52 4.12
N VAL A 243 -8.20 -20.59 2.85
CA VAL A 243 -7.34 -20.45 1.67
C VAL A 243 -7.77 -19.26 0.82
N ALA A 244 -9.07 -18.99 0.73
CA ALA A 244 -9.59 -17.85 -0.03
C ALA A 244 -8.96 -16.54 0.44
N PHE A 245 -8.49 -15.74 -0.51
CA PHE A 245 -7.86 -14.44 -0.28
C PHE A 245 -6.59 -14.45 0.61
N ALA A 246 -6.04 -15.61 0.98
CA ALA A 246 -4.86 -15.69 1.86
C ALA A 246 -3.67 -14.85 1.37
N GLY A 247 -3.46 -14.78 0.05
CA GLY A 247 -2.44 -13.92 -0.56
C GLY A 247 -2.69 -12.42 -0.35
N VAL A 248 -3.95 -11.97 -0.47
CA VAL A 248 -4.32 -10.56 -0.26
C VAL A 248 -4.23 -10.19 1.22
N LEU A 249 -4.72 -11.07 2.10
CA LEU A 249 -4.58 -10.90 3.56
C LEU A 249 -3.10 -10.85 3.99
N SER A 250 -2.24 -11.66 3.37
CA SER A 250 -0.80 -11.62 3.60
C SER A 250 -0.17 -10.31 3.10
N LEU A 251 -0.63 -9.77 1.97
CA LEU A 251 -0.17 -8.46 1.49
C LEU A 251 -0.58 -7.32 2.43
N CYS A 252 -1.82 -7.29 2.92
CA CYS A 252 -2.26 -6.28 3.88
C CYS A 252 -1.39 -6.28 5.15
N ARG A 253 -1.06 -7.47 5.68
CA ARG A 253 -0.12 -7.61 6.79
C ARG A 253 1.28 -7.15 6.45
N ALA A 254 1.79 -7.52 5.28
CA ALA A 254 3.12 -7.12 4.83
C ALA A 254 3.27 -5.60 4.79
N GLN A 255 2.25 -4.90 4.28
CA GLN A 255 2.21 -3.44 4.24
C GLN A 255 2.20 -2.82 5.64
N LEU A 256 1.43 -3.39 6.58
CA LEU A 256 1.41 -2.91 7.96
C LEU A 256 2.75 -3.12 8.67
N HIS A 257 3.30 -4.34 8.63
CA HIS A 257 4.61 -4.65 9.22
C HIS A 257 5.73 -3.79 8.63
N HIS A 258 5.68 -3.48 7.33
CA HIS A 258 6.63 -2.55 6.71
C HIS A 258 6.58 -1.15 7.34
N VAL A 259 5.38 -0.63 7.64
CA VAL A 259 5.19 0.68 8.29
C VAL A 259 5.58 0.64 9.77
N GLU A 260 5.33 -0.48 10.45
CA GLU A 260 5.63 -0.65 11.89
C GLU A 260 7.11 -0.92 12.18
N GLY A 261 7.90 -1.25 11.16
CA GLY A 261 9.32 -1.57 11.30
C GLY A 261 9.64 -3.06 11.49
N ASP A 262 8.61 -3.91 11.53
CA ASP A 262 8.71 -5.38 11.60
C ASP A 262 9.13 -5.95 10.23
N TRP A 263 10.30 -5.55 9.74
CA TRP A 263 10.67 -5.77 8.34
C TRP A 263 10.91 -7.23 7.98
N ASP A 264 11.28 -8.08 8.94
CA ASP A 264 11.43 -9.52 8.68
C ASP A 264 10.04 -10.15 8.48
N GLU A 265 9.07 -9.81 9.33
CA GLU A 265 7.66 -10.20 9.22
C GLU A 265 7.02 -9.65 7.93
N ALA A 266 7.36 -8.42 7.54
CA ALA A 266 6.92 -7.82 6.29
C ALA A 266 7.40 -8.61 5.07
N LEU A 267 8.68 -8.98 5.04
CA LEU A 267 9.27 -9.80 3.98
C LEU A 267 8.63 -11.18 3.91
N ASP A 268 8.44 -11.82 5.05
CA ASP A 268 7.81 -13.14 5.17
C ASP A 268 6.35 -13.12 4.70
N ALA A 269 5.57 -12.11 5.12
CA ALA A 269 4.18 -11.95 4.71
C ALA A 269 4.09 -11.64 3.20
N ALA A 270 4.94 -10.77 2.67
CA ALA A 270 4.99 -10.49 1.24
C ALA A 270 5.42 -11.72 0.42
N ALA A 271 6.32 -12.54 0.94
CA ALA A 271 6.72 -13.79 0.31
C ALA A 271 5.58 -14.82 0.24
N ARG A 272 4.64 -14.80 1.19
CA ARG A 272 3.43 -15.65 1.18
C ARG A 272 2.34 -15.15 0.23
N ALA A 273 2.41 -13.91 -0.25
CA ALA A 273 1.50 -13.37 -1.26
C ALA A 273 1.89 -13.84 -2.69
N THR A 274 2.08 -15.15 -2.89
CA THR A 274 2.64 -15.73 -4.14
C THR A 274 1.66 -15.80 -5.31
N ASP A 275 0.35 -15.92 -5.02
CA ASP A 275 -0.68 -16.39 -5.96
C ASP A 275 -1.72 -15.32 -6.36
N ALA A 276 -1.39 -14.03 -6.26
CA ALA A 276 -2.37 -12.97 -6.49
C ALA A 276 -2.14 -12.18 -7.80
N PRO A 277 -3.22 -11.62 -8.40
CA PRO A 277 -3.15 -10.44 -9.28
C PRO A 277 -2.29 -9.29 -8.69
N LEU A 278 -2.08 -9.31 -7.38
CA LEU A 278 -1.31 -8.35 -6.58
C LEU A 278 0.15 -8.76 -6.33
N ARG A 279 0.70 -9.73 -7.08
CA ARG A 279 2.11 -10.14 -6.94
C ARG A 279 3.08 -8.98 -7.13
N GLY A 280 2.74 -8.02 -8.00
CA GLY A 280 3.52 -6.79 -8.17
C GLY A 280 3.59 -5.98 -6.88
N GLU A 281 2.47 -5.77 -6.19
CA GLU A 281 2.41 -5.04 -4.92
C GLU A 281 3.23 -5.70 -3.80
N ALA A 282 3.20 -7.04 -3.72
CA ALA A 282 4.03 -7.78 -2.77
C ALA A 282 5.53 -7.61 -3.05
N LEU A 283 5.92 -7.52 -4.33
CA LEU A 283 7.30 -7.22 -4.71
C LEU A 283 7.70 -5.79 -4.32
N LEU A 284 6.78 -4.82 -4.42
CA LEU A 284 7.03 -3.44 -3.97
C LEU A 284 7.34 -3.37 -2.47
N VAL A 285 6.57 -4.04 -1.62
CA VAL A 285 6.84 -4.08 -0.17
C VAL A 285 8.25 -4.62 0.11
N ARG A 286 8.63 -5.72 -0.58
CA ARG A 286 9.98 -6.29 -0.43
C ARG A 286 11.07 -5.35 -0.95
N ALA A 287 10.83 -4.68 -2.07
CA ALA A 287 11.75 -3.71 -2.64
C ALA A 287 11.98 -2.50 -1.72
N GLU A 288 10.92 -2.00 -1.08
CA GLU A 288 11.02 -0.90 -0.09
C GLU A 288 11.84 -1.31 1.12
N VAL A 289 11.59 -2.50 1.69
CA VAL A 289 12.38 -3.01 2.82
C VAL A 289 13.87 -3.15 2.44
N LEU A 290 14.18 -3.73 1.28
CA LEU A 290 15.57 -3.88 0.84
C LEU A 290 16.25 -2.53 0.57
N ARG A 291 15.53 -1.59 -0.04
CA ARG A 291 16.02 -0.22 -0.25
C ARG A 291 16.34 0.45 1.08
N LYS A 292 15.44 0.34 2.07
CA LYS A 292 15.64 0.90 3.41
C LYS A 292 16.74 0.19 4.19
N ARG A 293 17.05 -1.09 3.91
CA ARG A 293 18.22 -1.80 4.45
C ARG A 293 19.53 -1.48 3.70
N GLY A 294 19.48 -0.68 2.63
CA GLY A 294 20.65 -0.32 1.84
C GLY A 294 21.05 -1.35 0.77
N ASP A 295 20.30 -2.44 0.58
CA ASP A 295 20.51 -3.36 -0.54
C ASP A 295 19.83 -2.82 -1.81
N LEU A 296 20.44 -1.75 -2.35
CA LEU A 296 19.90 -0.98 -3.48
C LEU A 296 19.80 -1.82 -4.75
N ASP A 297 20.71 -2.77 -4.96
CA ASP A 297 20.71 -3.61 -6.16
C ASP A 297 19.63 -4.68 -6.11
N ALA A 298 19.40 -5.31 -4.96
CA ALA A 298 18.27 -6.22 -4.81
C ALA A 298 16.94 -5.48 -4.87
N ALA A 299 16.84 -4.29 -4.28
CA ALA A 299 15.67 -3.44 -4.41
C ALA A 299 15.37 -3.08 -5.87
N ALA A 300 16.38 -2.68 -6.65
CA ALA A 300 16.24 -2.35 -8.07
C ALA A 300 15.63 -3.52 -8.88
N ARG A 301 16.16 -4.74 -8.70
CA ARG A 301 15.64 -5.94 -9.37
C ARG A 301 14.17 -6.21 -9.03
N LEU A 302 13.79 -6.03 -7.76
CA LEU A 302 12.40 -6.24 -7.34
C LEU A 302 11.45 -5.17 -7.89
N TYR A 303 11.89 -3.91 -8.00
CA TYR A 303 11.09 -2.88 -8.66
C TYR A 303 10.88 -3.18 -10.15
N ASP A 304 11.92 -3.63 -10.86
CA ASP A 304 11.81 -4.04 -12.26
C ASP A 304 10.84 -5.22 -12.42
N ASP A 305 10.96 -6.22 -11.54
CA ASP A 305 10.04 -7.37 -11.51
C ASP A 305 8.60 -6.99 -11.20
N ALA A 306 8.38 -5.99 -10.33
CA ALA A 306 7.07 -5.46 -10.01
C ALA A 306 6.46 -4.70 -11.20
N ALA A 307 7.27 -3.86 -11.87
CA ALA A 307 6.86 -3.11 -13.06
C ALA A 307 6.51 -4.04 -14.23
N ALA A 308 7.27 -5.12 -14.43
CA ALA A 308 6.96 -6.16 -15.42
C ALA A 308 5.61 -6.86 -15.16
N ARG A 309 5.04 -6.70 -13.96
CA ARG A 309 3.74 -7.22 -13.53
C ARG A 309 2.67 -6.13 -13.39
N GLY A 310 2.95 -4.92 -13.88
CA GLY A 310 2.01 -3.80 -13.91
C GLY A 310 1.90 -3.00 -12.61
N ALA A 311 2.74 -3.27 -11.60
CA ALA A 311 2.77 -2.47 -10.37
C ALA A 311 3.71 -1.27 -10.52
N GLU A 312 3.22 -0.06 -10.18
CA GLU A 312 3.96 1.19 -10.36
C GLU A 312 4.69 1.61 -9.08
N ALA A 313 6.01 1.77 -9.16
CA ALA A 313 6.89 2.06 -8.02
C ALA A 313 7.47 3.49 -8.04
N VAL A 314 6.63 4.53 -8.12
CA VAL A 314 7.12 5.91 -8.26
C VAL A 314 8.03 6.32 -7.11
N THR A 315 7.52 6.26 -5.87
CA THR A 315 8.24 6.71 -4.67
C THR A 315 9.50 5.89 -4.44
N GLY A 316 9.39 4.56 -4.43
CA GLY A 316 10.51 3.65 -4.19
C GLY A 316 11.66 3.80 -5.16
N LEU A 317 11.37 3.82 -6.48
CA LEU A 317 12.40 4.03 -7.49
C LEU A 317 13.02 5.42 -7.40
N THR A 318 12.23 6.45 -7.11
CA THR A 318 12.75 7.81 -6.94
C THR A 318 13.75 7.88 -5.78
N LEU A 319 13.39 7.30 -4.64
CA LEU A 319 14.27 7.24 -3.47
C LEU A 319 15.48 6.32 -3.68
N LEU A 320 15.35 5.28 -4.52
CA LEU A 320 16.47 4.43 -4.93
C LEU A 320 17.50 5.23 -5.73
N HIS A 321 17.06 6.02 -6.72
CA HIS A 321 17.95 6.89 -7.50
C HIS A 321 18.59 7.95 -6.62
N LEU A 322 17.83 8.54 -5.69
CA LEU A 322 18.37 9.47 -4.70
C LEU A 322 19.47 8.82 -3.85
N ALA A 323 19.26 7.59 -3.37
CA ALA A 323 20.25 6.84 -2.58
C ALA A 323 21.52 6.49 -3.38
N ARG A 324 21.43 6.40 -4.70
CA ARG A 324 22.59 6.21 -5.62
C ARG A 324 23.30 7.52 -5.97
N GLY A 325 22.82 8.67 -5.50
CA GLY A 325 23.35 9.99 -5.87
C GLY A 325 22.89 10.50 -7.24
N GLU A 326 21.92 9.83 -7.86
CA GLU A 326 21.38 10.18 -9.19
C GLU A 326 20.30 11.26 -9.06
N HIS A 327 20.66 12.42 -8.49
CA HIS A 327 19.73 13.50 -8.10
C HIS A 327 18.86 14.01 -9.26
N ASP A 328 19.44 14.23 -10.44
CA ASP A 328 18.71 14.73 -11.62
C ASP A 328 17.66 13.73 -12.09
N LEU A 329 17.97 12.44 -12.05
CA LEU A 329 17.03 11.38 -12.43
C LEU A 329 15.91 11.25 -11.41
N ALA A 330 16.22 11.32 -10.10
CA ALA A 330 15.20 11.35 -9.06
C ALA A 330 14.25 12.54 -9.23
N ALA A 331 14.80 13.74 -9.48
CA ALA A 331 14.01 14.96 -9.69
C ALA A 331 13.10 14.85 -10.93
N ALA A 332 13.64 14.44 -12.07
CA ALA A 332 12.87 14.29 -13.31
C ALA A 332 11.72 13.28 -13.15
N ARG A 333 11.97 12.16 -12.45
CA ARG A 333 10.95 11.13 -12.20
C ARG A 333 9.79 11.65 -11.35
N ILE A 334 10.09 12.29 -10.22
CA ILE A 334 9.05 12.75 -9.30
C ILE A 334 8.25 13.92 -9.88
N GLN A 335 8.90 14.81 -10.63
CA GLN A 335 8.24 15.91 -11.34
C GLN A 335 7.28 15.39 -12.42
N ARG A 336 7.70 14.41 -13.23
CA ARG A 336 6.81 13.77 -14.21
C ARG A 336 5.60 13.13 -13.51
N ALA A 337 5.85 12.36 -12.46
CA ALA A 337 4.80 11.67 -11.72
C ALA A 337 3.78 12.62 -11.06
N LEU A 338 4.23 13.79 -10.58
CA LEU A 338 3.37 14.87 -10.09
C LEU A 338 2.59 15.55 -11.22
N ALA A 339 3.19 15.73 -12.40
CA ALA A 339 2.49 16.34 -13.54
C ALA A 339 1.36 15.44 -14.09
N GLU A 340 1.52 14.12 -14.01
CA GLU A 340 0.54 13.13 -14.49
C GLU A 340 -0.63 12.93 -13.53
N ARG A 341 -0.48 13.27 -12.24
CA ARG A 341 -1.50 13.02 -11.19
C ARG A 341 -2.23 14.29 -10.81
N THR A 342 -3.56 14.26 -10.94
CA THR A 342 -4.46 15.37 -10.59
C THR A 342 -5.32 15.08 -9.35
N ASP A 343 -5.50 13.81 -8.98
CA ASP A 343 -6.23 13.41 -7.76
C ASP A 343 -5.44 13.83 -6.50
N ALA A 344 -6.11 14.54 -5.59
CA ALA A 344 -5.51 15.07 -4.37
C ALA A 344 -4.82 14.00 -3.51
N ARG A 345 -5.38 12.79 -3.44
CA ARG A 345 -4.85 11.70 -2.61
C ARG A 345 -3.69 11.00 -3.29
N ASP A 346 -3.74 10.77 -4.60
CA ASP A 346 -2.60 10.22 -5.34
C ASP A 346 -1.42 11.21 -5.37
N ARG A 347 -1.69 12.53 -5.43
CA ARG A 347 -0.68 13.57 -5.27
C ARG A 347 -0.07 13.57 -3.88
N ALA A 348 -0.90 13.53 -2.82
CA ALA A 348 -0.43 13.50 -1.44
C ALA A 348 0.54 12.35 -1.13
N ALA A 349 0.39 11.20 -1.80
CA ALA A 349 1.31 10.07 -1.68
C ALA A 349 2.74 10.37 -2.17
N LEU A 350 2.89 11.29 -3.13
CA LEU A 350 4.17 11.61 -3.78
C LEU A 350 4.88 12.82 -3.16
N LEU A 351 4.12 13.75 -2.58
CA LEU A 351 4.66 15.03 -2.09
C LEU A 351 5.79 14.89 -1.05
N PRO A 352 5.75 13.96 -0.07
CA PRO A 352 6.87 13.82 0.88
C PRO A 352 8.18 13.52 0.15
N THR A 353 8.17 12.58 -0.79
CA THR A 353 9.34 12.22 -1.60
C THR A 353 9.77 13.36 -2.51
N ALA A 354 8.81 14.09 -3.09
CA ALA A 354 9.10 15.24 -3.94
C ALA A 354 9.83 16.35 -3.17
N VAL A 355 9.40 16.65 -1.94
CA VAL A 355 10.07 17.63 -1.08
C VAL A 355 11.50 17.17 -0.78
N THR A 356 11.70 15.93 -0.34
CA THR A 356 13.05 15.41 -0.03
C THR A 356 13.99 15.46 -1.23
N VAL A 357 13.51 15.10 -2.42
CA VAL A 357 14.33 15.15 -3.64
C VAL A 357 14.63 16.59 -4.07
N LEU A 358 13.62 17.46 -4.06
CA LEU A 358 13.76 18.82 -4.60
C LEU A 358 14.40 19.80 -3.61
N ALA A 359 14.45 19.51 -2.32
CA ALA A 359 15.16 20.34 -1.34
C ALA A 359 16.65 20.57 -1.70
N GLY A 360 17.28 19.64 -2.42
CA GLY A 360 18.64 19.76 -2.94
C GLY A 360 18.77 20.27 -4.38
N VAL A 361 17.66 20.50 -5.09
CA VAL A 361 17.64 20.81 -6.53
C VAL A 361 16.91 22.12 -6.82
N ASP A 362 15.69 22.27 -6.31
CA ASP A 362 14.81 23.43 -6.45
C ASP A 362 14.07 23.68 -5.14
N LEU A 363 14.68 24.50 -4.28
CA LEU A 363 14.21 24.77 -2.92
C LEU A 363 12.90 25.56 -2.88
N ASP A 364 12.64 26.38 -3.90
CA ASP A 364 11.39 27.15 -3.99
C ASP A 364 10.22 26.22 -4.34
N GLU A 365 10.42 25.29 -5.28
CA GLU A 365 9.42 24.26 -5.56
C GLU A 365 9.22 23.32 -4.37
N ALA A 366 10.30 22.89 -3.70
CA ALA A 366 10.18 22.07 -2.49
C ALA A 366 9.31 22.75 -1.41
N GLY A 367 9.46 24.07 -1.22
CA GLY A 367 8.61 24.84 -0.30
C GLY A 367 7.13 24.91 -0.72
N ARG A 368 6.85 25.05 -2.02
CA ARG A 368 5.47 25.02 -2.55
C ARG A 368 4.82 23.65 -2.32
N LEU A 369 5.54 22.57 -2.61
CA LEU A 369 5.05 21.20 -2.42
C LEU A 369 4.86 20.83 -0.94
N ALA A 370 5.71 21.34 -0.04
CA ALA A 370 5.51 21.17 1.40
C ALA A 370 4.21 21.85 1.88
N THR A 371 3.88 23.03 1.34
CA THR A 371 2.62 23.73 1.63
C THR A 371 1.42 22.98 1.06
N GLU A 372 1.54 22.46 -0.16
CA GLU A 372 0.51 21.61 -0.79
C GLU A 372 0.22 20.36 0.06
N LEU A 373 1.28 19.69 0.56
CA LEU A 373 1.17 18.52 1.42
C LEU A 373 0.43 18.83 2.72
N ALA A 374 0.73 19.97 3.37
CA ALA A 374 0.01 20.41 4.57
C ALA A 374 -1.49 20.63 4.30
N GLY A 375 -1.84 21.20 3.14
CA GLY A 375 -3.23 21.36 2.70
C GLY A 375 -3.96 20.03 2.54
N HIS A 376 -3.32 19.05 1.89
CA HIS A 376 -3.89 17.71 1.74
C HIS A 376 -4.01 16.97 3.08
N ALA A 377 -3.01 17.07 3.96
CA ALA A 377 -3.03 16.46 5.27
C ALA A 377 -4.23 16.94 6.12
N ALA A 378 -4.54 18.24 6.07
CA ALA A 378 -5.69 18.83 6.74
C ALA A 378 -7.03 18.34 6.15
N HIS A 379 -7.12 18.28 4.82
CA HIS A 379 -8.35 17.85 4.14
C HIS A 379 -8.66 16.36 4.36
N LEU A 380 -7.63 15.50 4.30
CA LEU A 380 -7.77 14.05 4.50
C LEU A 380 -7.89 13.67 5.98
N ALA A 381 -7.57 14.58 6.90
CA ALA A 381 -7.53 14.35 8.35
C ALA A 381 -6.72 13.08 8.69
N SER A 382 -5.51 13.01 8.13
CA SER A 382 -4.59 11.89 8.27
C SER A 382 -3.39 12.27 9.16
N PRO A 383 -3.26 11.67 10.36
CA PRO A 383 -2.14 11.97 11.25
C PRO A 383 -0.77 11.69 10.63
N LEU A 384 -0.63 10.64 9.83
CA LEU A 384 0.63 10.33 9.15
C LEU A 384 1.00 11.41 8.12
N LEU A 385 0.03 11.88 7.33
CA LEU A 385 0.29 12.98 6.40
C LEU A 385 0.60 14.30 7.13
N VAL A 386 -0.01 14.55 8.29
CA VAL A 386 0.33 15.73 9.12
C VAL A 386 1.78 15.64 9.60
N ALA A 387 2.22 14.47 10.05
CA ALA A 387 3.60 14.26 10.47
C ALA A 387 4.59 14.46 9.31
N ARG A 388 4.29 13.89 8.13
CA ARG A 388 5.10 14.07 6.92
C ARG A 388 5.11 15.52 6.41
N ALA A 389 4.00 16.24 6.52
CA ALA A 389 3.93 17.66 6.18
C ALA A 389 4.84 18.51 7.09
N ARG A 390 4.81 18.26 8.40
CA ARG A 390 5.68 18.92 9.37
C ARG A 390 7.15 18.59 9.16
N GLN A 391 7.47 17.34 8.82
CA GLN A 391 8.83 16.95 8.44
C GLN A 391 9.28 17.68 7.19
N ALA A 392 8.45 17.73 6.15
CA ALA A 392 8.73 18.44 4.90
C ALA A 392 8.96 19.95 5.13
N GLU A 393 8.14 20.59 5.96
CA GLU A 393 8.34 21.99 6.39
C GLU A 393 9.69 22.16 7.08
N GLY A 394 10.04 21.27 8.01
CA GLY A 394 11.32 21.28 8.71
C GLY A 394 12.52 21.07 7.78
N GLU A 395 12.40 20.17 6.82
CA GLU A 395 13.43 19.88 5.82
C GLU A 395 13.70 21.10 4.92
N VAL A 396 12.64 21.75 4.43
CA VAL A 396 12.74 22.98 3.63
C VAL A 396 13.34 24.13 4.44
N ALA A 397 12.88 24.33 5.68
CA ALA A 397 13.41 25.37 6.56
C ALA A 397 14.91 25.15 6.84
N LEU A 398 15.32 23.90 7.10
CA LEU A 398 16.72 23.57 7.29
C LEU A 398 17.56 23.83 6.03
N ALA A 399 17.04 23.48 4.85
CA ALA A 399 17.70 23.75 3.57
C ALA A 399 17.83 25.26 3.26
N ARG A 400 16.91 26.09 3.79
CA ARG A 400 16.99 27.57 3.73
C ARG A 400 17.97 28.18 4.74
N GLY A 401 18.53 27.37 5.65
CA GLY A 401 19.33 27.88 6.78
C GLY A 401 18.48 28.47 7.92
N GLU A 402 17.18 28.22 7.92
CA GLU A 402 16.21 28.72 8.91
C GLU A 402 16.03 27.69 10.04
N ALA A 403 17.13 27.25 10.65
CA ALA A 403 17.11 26.15 11.62
C ALA A 403 16.19 26.41 12.83
N GLY A 404 16.03 27.68 13.25
CA GLY A 404 15.08 28.06 14.30
C GLY A 404 13.61 27.82 13.94
N VAL A 405 13.26 27.85 12.65
CA VAL A 405 11.93 27.49 12.13
C VAL A 405 11.82 25.97 11.97
N ALA A 406 12.91 25.30 11.57
CA ALA A 406 12.95 23.85 11.39
C ALA A 406 12.70 23.06 12.69
N VAL A 407 13.33 23.47 13.81
CA VAL A 407 13.25 22.77 15.10
C VAL A 407 11.80 22.51 15.56
N PRO A 408 10.91 23.52 15.70
CA PRO A 408 9.54 23.25 16.16
C PRO A 408 8.74 22.34 15.23
N ALA A 409 8.91 22.48 13.91
CA ALA A 409 8.23 21.63 12.93
C ALA A 409 8.69 20.16 13.05
N LEU A 410 10.01 19.93 13.13
CA LEU A 410 10.59 18.59 13.26
C LEU A 410 10.25 17.93 14.60
N ARG A 411 10.25 18.69 15.71
CA ARG A 411 9.81 18.15 17.01
C ARG A 411 8.34 17.73 17.00
N ALA A 412 7.49 18.50 16.34
CA ALA A 412 6.08 18.14 16.19
C ALA A 412 5.91 16.89 15.31
N ALA A 413 6.71 16.75 14.24
CA ALA A 413 6.73 15.52 13.43
C ALA A 413 7.21 14.30 14.23
N ILE A 414 8.30 14.43 15.01
CA ILE A 414 8.84 13.37 15.88
C ILE A 414 7.78 12.86 16.87
N ALA A 415 7.04 13.77 17.50
CA ALA A 415 5.98 13.39 18.45
C ALA A 415 4.89 12.55 17.79
N GLU A 416 4.41 12.96 16.60
CA GLU A 416 3.38 12.24 15.86
C GLU A 416 3.88 10.89 15.32
N LEU A 417 5.07 10.85 14.70
CA LEU A 417 5.67 9.61 14.18
C LEU A 417 5.93 8.60 15.29
N SER A 418 6.37 9.07 16.46
CA SER A 418 6.52 8.23 17.64
C SER A 418 5.19 7.68 18.15
N ALA A 419 4.11 8.49 18.13
CA ALA A 419 2.79 8.04 18.55
C ALA A 419 2.17 7.04 17.55
N LEU A 420 2.45 7.20 16.26
CA LEU A 420 1.95 6.34 15.19
C LEU A 420 2.72 5.01 15.09
N GLY A 421 3.95 4.96 15.60
CA GLY A 421 4.82 3.79 15.52
C GLY A 421 5.37 3.59 14.12
N VAL A 422 5.94 4.64 13.51
CA VAL A 422 6.59 4.59 12.18
C VAL A 422 8.10 4.83 12.35
N PRO A 423 8.86 3.81 12.75
CA PRO A 423 10.20 3.99 13.32
C PRO A 423 11.25 4.45 12.31
N ASP A 424 11.12 4.10 11.04
CA ASP A 424 12.08 4.49 10.00
C ASP A 424 11.94 5.97 9.62
N GLU A 425 10.70 6.46 9.44
CA GLU A 425 10.44 7.89 9.24
C GLU A 425 10.81 8.68 10.50
N LEU A 426 10.55 8.13 11.70
CA LEU A 426 10.97 8.73 12.96
C LEU A 426 12.50 8.89 13.03
N ALA A 427 13.26 7.87 12.67
CA ALA A 427 14.73 7.92 12.65
C ALA A 427 15.23 9.01 11.68
N ALA A 428 14.67 9.07 10.46
CA ALA A 428 15.00 10.11 9.48
C ALA A 428 14.67 11.52 10.00
N CYS A 429 13.51 11.70 10.63
CA CYS A 429 13.07 12.98 11.19
C CYS A 429 13.99 13.44 12.34
N ARG A 430 14.43 12.51 13.20
CA ARG A 430 15.40 12.79 14.27
C ARG A 430 16.76 13.22 13.72
N MET A 431 17.24 12.63 12.63
CA MET A 431 18.46 13.10 11.97
C MET A 431 18.33 14.54 11.43
N LEU A 432 17.17 14.92 10.91
CA LEU A 432 16.90 16.32 10.52
C LEU A 432 16.88 17.24 11.74
N ALA A 433 16.27 16.81 12.85
CA ALA A 433 16.22 17.58 14.08
C ALA A 433 17.62 17.77 14.70
N ALA A 434 18.46 16.73 14.66
CA ALA A 434 19.86 16.81 15.07
C ALA A 434 20.62 17.91 14.30
N ARG A 435 20.50 17.90 12.97
CA ARG A 435 21.11 18.93 12.10
C ARG A 435 20.59 20.33 12.43
N ALA A 436 19.30 20.48 12.69
CA ALA A 436 18.70 21.76 13.07
C ALA A 436 19.20 22.25 14.45
N TYR A 437 19.37 21.35 15.42
CA TYR A 437 19.94 21.68 16.72
C TYR A 437 21.42 22.08 16.62
N ALA A 438 22.22 21.34 15.86
CA ALA A 438 23.62 21.70 15.60
C ALA A 438 23.74 23.09 14.94
N ALA A 439 22.92 23.37 13.93
CA ALA A 439 22.88 24.66 13.25
C ALA A 439 22.47 25.84 14.16
N THR A 440 21.82 25.56 15.30
CA THR A 440 21.45 26.57 16.30
C THR A 440 22.38 26.58 17.53
N GLY A 441 23.47 25.80 17.52
CA GLY A 441 24.45 25.73 18.60
C GLY A 441 24.02 24.89 19.82
N HIS A 442 23.02 24.03 19.66
CA HIS A 442 22.52 23.15 20.72
C HIS A 442 23.09 21.73 20.60
N ASP A 443 24.42 21.60 20.62
CA ASP A 443 25.14 20.33 20.32
C ASP A 443 24.70 19.15 21.20
N ALA A 444 24.40 19.40 22.47
CA ALA A 444 23.91 18.35 23.37
C ALA A 444 22.53 17.80 22.94
N LEU A 445 21.65 18.66 22.43
CA LEU A 445 20.35 18.24 21.89
C LEU A 445 20.53 17.54 20.53
N ALA A 446 21.48 18.00 19.72
CA ALA A 446 21.82 17.35 18.46
C ALA A 446 22.27 15.90 18.70
N ALA A 447 23.23 15.69 19.62
CA ALA A 447 23.73 14.36 19.96
C ALA A 447 22.63 13.44 20.49
N LEU A 448 21.71 13.94 21.32
CA LEU A 448 20.57 13.16 21.81
C LEU A 448 19.66 12.67 20.69
N GLU A 449 19.37 13.51 19.68
CA GLU A 449 18.54 13.10 18.55
C GLU A 449 19.29 12.15 17.61
N GLU A 450 20.60 12.32 17.40
CA GLU A 450 21.42 11.38 16.63
C GLU A 450 21.50 10.00 17.29
N ASP A 451 21.72 9.94 18.60
CA ASP A 451 21.79 8.68 19.34
C ASP A 451 20.45 7.93 19.28
N ALA A 452 19.34 8.65 19.43
CA ALA A 452 18.02 8.06 19.31
C ALA A 452 17.69 7.61 17.87
N ALA A 453 18.11 8.36 16.85
CA ALA A 453 18.00 7.94 15.46
C ALA A 453 18.84 6.68 15.18
N ARG A 454 20.05 6.61 15.74
CA ARG A 454 20.97 5.47 15.58
C ARG A 454 20.42 4.21 16.21
N ALA A 455 19.86 4.31 17.42
CA ALA A 455 19.20 3.17 18.07
C ALA A 455 18.06 2.60 17.19
N LEU A 456 17.19 3.45 16.66
CA LEU A 456 16.11 3.02 15.76
C LEU A 456 16.65 2.37 14.47
N ALA A 457 17.70 2.96 13.87
CA ALA A 457 18.28 2.44 12.65
C ALA A 457 19.02 1.11 12.85
N GLU A 458 19.67 0.92 14.00
CA GLU A 458 20.29 -0.36 14.41
C GLU A 458 19.23 -1.46 14.53
N ASP A 459 18.11 -1.19 15.21
CA ASP A 459 17.00 -2.13 15.35
C ASP A 459 16.42 -2.54 13.98
N LEU A 460 16.27 -1.56 13.06
CA LEU A 460 15.74 -1.79 11.72
C LEU A 460 16.77 -2.38 10.74
N ARG A 461 18.07 -2.38 11.09
CA ARG A 461 19.20 -2.67 10.18
C ARG A 461 19.21 -1.75 8.96
N MET A 462 18.93 -0.47 9.18
CA MET A 462 18.92 0.59 8.18
C MET A 462 20.22 1.40 8.26
N PRO A 463 20.89 1.70 7.12
CA PRO A 463 21.94 2.70 7.12
C PRO A 463 21.35 4.08 7.40
N LEU A 464 21.90 4.79 8.36
CA LEU A 464 21.63 6.23 8.48
C LEU A 464 22.43 6.98 7.42
N PRO A 465 21.88 8.06 6.84
CA PRO A 465 22.69 9.03 6.14
C PRO A 465 23.73 9.55 7.13
N THR A 466 25.01 9.23 6.90
CA THR A 466 26.09 9.85 7.67
C THR A 466 25.99 11.35 7.47
N ALA A 467 26.13 12.12 8.55
CA ALA A 467 26.18 13.57 8.49
C ALA A 467 27.29 14.00 7.52
N ALA A 468 26.88 14.29 6.28
CA ALA A 468 27.76 14.45 5.11
C ALA A 468 28.62 13.19 4.79
N PRO A 469 29.11 13.02 3.55
CA PRO A 469 30.39 12.36 3.39
C PRO A 469 31.37 13.10 4.30
N ALA A 470 32.18 12.39 5.08
CA ALA A 470 33.35 13.01 5.71
C ALA A 470 33.98 13.93 4.68
N ASP A 471 34.17 15.22 5.04
CA ASP A 471 34.87 16.17 4.19
C ASP A 471 36.06 15.44 3.53
N PRO A 472 36.18 15.45 2.19
CA PRO A 472 37.34 14.86 1.55
C PRO A 472 38.54 15.63 2.08
N GLU A 473 39.30 15.00 2.99
CA GLU A 473 40.38 15.51 3.84
C GLU A 473 40.45 17.04 4.06
N PRO A 474 40.62 17.54 5.29
CA PRO A 474 40.58 18.97 5.65
C PRO A 474 41.50 19.97 4.90
N ASP A 475 42.25 19.54 3.88
CA ASP A 475 43.15 20.36 3.06
C ASP A 475 42.71 20.57 1.59
N SER A 476 41.53 20.11 1.14
CA SER A 476 41.07 20.39 -0.24
C SER A 476 40.13 21.61 -0.32
N PRO A 477 40.54 22.74 -0.93
CA PRO A 477 39.70 23.94 -1.06
C PRO A 477 38.57 23.82 -2.12
N LEU A 478 38.32 22.61 -2.67
CA LEU A 478 37.43 22.37 -3.79
C LEU A 478 36.25 21.48 -3.39
N SER A 479 35.05 21.80 -3.89
CA SER A 479 33.89 20.92 -3.76
C SER A 479 34.04 19.66 -4.62
N ALA A 480 33.29 18.60 -4.30
CA ALA A 480 33.30 17.35 -5.06
C ALA A 480 33.11 17.57 -6.58
N ARG A 481 32.19 18.46 -6.96
CA ARG A 481 31.92 18.79 -8.36
C ARG A 481 33.05 19.60 -9.01
N GLU A 482 33.70 20.47 -8.26
CA GLU A 482 34.89 21.19 -8.74
C GLU A 482 36.08 20.25 -8.92
N LEU A 483 36.21 19.22 -8.08
CA LEU A 483 37.22 18.18 -8.21
C LEU A 483 37.03 17.34 -9.48
N GLU A 484 35.80 16.94 -9.80
CA GLU A 484 35.46 16.25 -11.05
C GLU A 484 35.80 17.08 -12.29
N VAL A 485 35.42 18.36 -12.28
CA VAL A 485 35.77 19.30 -13.37
C VAL A 485 37.29 19.44 -13.47
N LEU A 486 38.00 19.56 -12.35
CA LEU A 486 39.46 19.66 -12.31
C LEU A 486 40.16 18.41 -12.87
N ARG A 487 39.65 17.20 -12.58
CA ARG A 487 40.14 15.94 -13.15
C ARG A 487 40.05 15.94 -14.67
N LEU A 488 38.89 16.31 -15.22
CA LEU A 488 38.70 16.37 -16.67
C LEU A 488 39.55 17.47 -17.33
N VAL A 489 39.75 18.60 -16.64
CA VAL A 489 40.71 19.63 -17.05
C VAL A 489 42.13 19.08 -17.11
N ALA A 490 42.54 18.28 -16.11
CA ALA A 490 43.85 17.65 -16.05
C ALA A 490 44.05 16.56 -17.11
N LEU A 491 42.96 15.89 -17.53
CA LEU A 491 42.92 14.98 -18.67
C LEU A 491 42.89 15.69 -20.04
N GLY A 492 42.90 17.03 -20.07
CA GLY A 492 42.98 17.82 -21.30
C GLY A 492 41.63 18.07 -21.99
N ALA A 493 40.50 17.72 -21.36
CA ALA A 493 39.18 17.96 -21.94
C ALA A 493 38.90 19.47 -22.04
N THR A 494 38.22 19.90 -23.10
CA THR A 494 37.72 21.26 -23.30
C THR A 494 36.45 21.53 -22.50
N ASN A 495 36.08 22.79 -22.26
CA ASN A 495 34.83 23.11 -21.54
C ASN A 495 33.58 22.50 -22.21
N ARG A 496 33.61 22.31 -23.53
CA ARG A 496 32.52 21.68 -24.27
C ARG A 496 32.49 20.16 -24.03
N GLU A 497 33.64 19.49 -24.06
CA GLU A 497 33.71 18.05 -23.77
C GLU A 497 33.38 17.76 -22.31
N ILE A 498 33.82 18.60 -21.38
CA ILE A 498 33.45 18.52 -19.96
C ILE A 498 31.94 18.74 -19.80
N ALA A 499 31.37 19.71 -20.51
CA ALA A 499 29.94 19.97 -20.51
C ALA A 499 29.15 18.76 -21.02
N GLU A 500 29.62 18.13 -22.11
CA GLU A 500 29.01 16.92 -22.66
C GLU A 500 29.16 15.71 -21.72
N GLN A 501 30.34 15.50 -21.11
CA GLN A 501 30.59 14.37 -20.19
C GLN A 501 29.87 14.50 -18.85
N LEU A 502 29.75 15.73 -18.35
CA LEU A 502 29.14 16.03 -17.05
C LEU A 502 27.67 16.48 -17.17
N THR A 503 27.10 16.48 -18.38
CA THR A 503 25.75 16.95 -18.69
C THR A 503 25.48 18.38 -18.18
N LEU A 504 26.48 19.26 -18.33
CA LEU A 504 26.41 20.66 -17.95
C LEU A 504 26.34 21.57 -19.19
N SER A 505 25.94 22.83 -19.02
CA SER A 505 26.14 23.82 -20.08
C SER A 505 27.62 24.24 -20.15
N PRO A 506 28.19 24.58 -21.32
CA PRO A 506 29.55 25.11 -21.43
C PRO A 506 29.79 26.34 -20.53
N ARG A 507 28.75 27.16 -20.32
CA ARG A 507 28.78 28.33 -19.43
C ARG A 507 28.87 27.94 -17.95
N THR A 508 28.24 26.83 -17.56
CA THR A 508 28.33 26.28 -16.20
C THR A 508 29.74 25.77 -15.93
N VAL A 509 30.34 25.06 -16.90
CA VAL A 509 31.73 24.59 -16.81
C VAL A 509 32.71 25.76 -16.73
N ASP A 510 32.50 26.82 -17.50
CA ASP A 510 33.36 28.01 -17.46
C ASP A 510 33.36 28.68 -16.08
N ARG A 511 32.19 28.71 -15.42
CA ARG A 511 32.06 29.17 -14.03
C ARG A 511 32.79 28.26 -13.06
N HIS A 512 32.66 26.93 -13.20
CA HIS A 512 33.41 25.99 -12.35
C HIS A 512 34.92 26.13 -12.53
N VAL A 513 35.42 26.24 -13.75
CA VAL A 513 36.86 26.45 -14.03
C VAL A 513 37.34 27.77 -13.43
N SER A 514 36.57 28.85 -13.55
CA SER A 514 36.91 30.15 -12.96
C SER A 514 37.00 30.09 -11.43
N ASN A 515 36.04 29.39 -10.79
CA ASN A 515 36.04 29.19 -9.34
C ASN A 515 37.22 28.32 -8.88
N ILE A 516 37.53 27.26 -9.63
CA ILE A 516 38.67 26.39 -9.36
C ILE A 516 39.98 27.18 -9.40
N LEU A 517 40.20 27.98 -10.46
CA LEU A 517 41.40 28.82 -10.60
C LEU A 517 41.58 29.75 -9.40
N GLY A 518 40.49 30.37 -8.93
CA GLY A 518 40.51 31.20 -7.72
C GLY A 518 40.84 30.42 -6.45
N LYS A 519 40.22 29.24 -6.27
CA LYS A 519 40.36 28.41 -5.06
C LYS A 519 41.73 27.74 -4.93
N VAL A 520 42.36 27.34 -6.04
CA VAL A 520 43.70 26.75 -6.04
C VAL A 520 44.81 27.78 -6.31
N SER A 521 44.46 29.06 -6.44
CA SER A 521 45.39 30.15 -6.79
C SER A 521 46.20 29.89 -8.08
N ALA A 522 45.60 29.20 -9.05
CA ALA A 522 46.23 28.92 -10.33
C ALA A 522 45.95 30.06 -11.34
N PRO A 523 46.98 30.63 -11.99
CA PRO A 523 46.81 31.74 -12.93
C PRO A 523 46.24 31.30 -14.29
N THR A 524 46.29 30.01 -14.61
CA THR A 524 45.83 29.47 -15.91
C THR A 524 45.23 28.07 -15.77
N ARG A 525 44.39 27.67 -16.73
CA ARG A 525 43.84 26.31 -16.84
C ARG A 525 44.94 25.23 -16.80
N ALA A 526 46.06 25.49 -17.47
CA ALA A 526 47.21 24.58 -17.47
C ALA A 526 47.86 24.47 -16.08
N ALA A 527 47.92 25.57 -15.33
CA ALA A 527 48.41 25.54 -13.95
C ALA A 527 47.46 24.78 -13.01
N ALA A 528 46.14 24.88 -13.20
CA ALA A 528 45.17 24.05 -12.48
C ALA A 528 45.31 22.55 -12.82
N ALA A 529 45.51 22.21 -14.10
CA ALA A 529 45.79 20.84 -14.52
C ALA A 529 47.06 20.29 -13.83
N ALA A 530 48.15 21.04 -13.81
CA ALA A 530 49.39 20.66 -13.13
C ALA A 530 49.18 20.44 -11.62
N TYR A 531 48.44 21.34 -10.97
CA TYR A 531 48.07 21.20 -9.55
C TYR A 531 47.34 19.88 -9.26
N ALA A 532 46.45 19.43 -10.14
CA ALA A 532 45.73 18.17 -9.98
C ALA A 532 46.66 16.95 -10.06
N VAL A 533 47.65 16.99 -10.96
CA VAL A 533 48.65 15.93 -11.11
C VAL A 533 49.59 15.89 -9.90
N GLU A 534 50.09 17.04 -9.46
CA GLU A 534 51.01 17.16 -8.30
C GLU A 534 50.39 16.65 -7.01
N ARG A 535 49.07 16.78 -6.85
CA ARG A 535 48.32 16.31 -5.67
C ARG A 535 47.71 14.92 -5.82
N GLY A 536 48.00 14.21 -6.91
CA GLY A 536 47.49 12.85 -7.13
C GLY A 536 45.96 12.78 -7.22
N LEU A 537 45.32 13.82 -7.76
CA LEU A 537 43.86 13.95 -7.82
C LEU A 537 43.24 13.35 -9.09
N LEU A 538 44.02 12.64 -9.92
CA LEU A 538 43.60 12.04 -11.20
C LEU A 538 42.87 10.70 -11.03
#